data_AF-A0A3B0PQR1-F1
#
_entry.id   AF-A0A3B0PQR1-F1
#
_cell.length_a   1.000
_cell.length_b   1.000
_cell.length_c   1.000
_cell.angle_alpha   90.00
_cell.angle_beta   90.00
_cell.angle_gamma   90.00
#
_symmetry.space_group_name_H-M   'P 1'
#
loop_
_entity.id
_entity.type
_entity.pdbx_description
1 polymer ?
#
loop_
_entity_poly.entity_id
_entity_poly.type
_entity_poly.pdbx_seq_one_letter_code
_entity_poly.pdbx_strand_id
1 'polypeptide(L)'
;MPKYPLEPVLAIKKDRVDRAEKVVKEKRRLLEIEQEKLREIETARDKVKNHYMQKIQQLRELLDEGTTSDAVLQRKAYIKVVAVQLAEEEEKVNKQKESVLAASKELEKAEVNLAKRRKEEEKTRLHKEEWIKEALKEEAREIEKEQDEMGQLLHQLRKKKQRESGESSSWN
;
A
#
# COMPACT_ATOMS: atom_id res chain seq x y z
N MET A 1 -20.38 -18.70 -22.63
CA MET A 1 -20.37 -17.29 -22.15
C MET A 1 -19.24 -16.53 -22.81
N PRO A 2 -19.51 -15.34 -23.38
CA PRO A 2 -18.50 -14.49 -23.97
C PRO A 2 -17.46 -14.08 -22.90
N LYS A 3 -16.18 -14.07 -23.26
CA LYS A 3 -15.11 -13.60 -22.37
C LYS A 3 -15.16 -12.08 -22.28
N TYR A 4 -14.95 -11.54 -21.08
CA TYR A 4 -14.91 -10.09 -20.89
C TYR A 4 -13.83 -9.45 -21.78
N PRO A 5 -14.18 -8.47 -22.64
CA PRO A 5 -13.24 -7.91 -23.60
C PRO A 5 -12.01 -7.25 -22.96
N LEU A 6 -12.16 -6.70 -21.75
CA LEU A 6 -11.07 -6.04 -21.02
C LEU A 6 -10.43 -6.95 -19.95
N GLU A 7 -10.55 -8.28 -20.08
CA GLU A 7 -9.88 -9.23 -19.19
C GLU A 7 -8.36 -9.02 -19.12
N PRO A 8 -7.63 -8.77 -20.23
CA PRO A 8 -6.19 -8.50 -20.17
C PRO A 8 -5.87 -7.24 -19.34
N VAL A 9 -6.73 -6.22 -19.40
CA VAL A 9 -6.57 -4.98 -18.63
C VAL A 9 -6.76 -5.24 -17.14
N LEU A 10 -7.74 -6.08 -16.77
CA LEU A 10 -7.95 -6.49 -15.38
C LEU A 10 -6.76 -7.29 -14.85
N ALA A 11 -6.22 -8.24 -15.63
CA ALA A 11 -5.03 -9.00 -15.26
C ALA A 11 -3.82 -8.08 -15.02
N ILE A 12 -3.54 -7.15 -15.93
CA ILE A 12 -2.46 -6.17 -15.78
C ILE A 12 -2.66 -5.32 -14.51
N LYS A 13 -3.90 -4.93 -14.20
CA LYS A 13 -4.20 -4.13 -13.00
C LYS A 13 -3.99 -4.91 -11.72
N LYS A 14 -4.35 -6.18 -11.67
CA LYS A 14 -4.04 -7.08 -10.55
C LYS A 14 -2.54 -7.22 -10.35
N ASP A 15 -1.79 -7.49 -11.41
CA ASP A 15 -0.32 -7.57 -11.33
C ASP A 15 0.32 -6.25 -10.84
N ARG A 16 -0.27 -5.10 -11.20
CA ARG A 16 0.19 -3.79 -10.73
C ARG A 16 -0.09 -3.57 -9.25
N VAL A 17 -1.20 -4.10 -8.72
CA VAL A 17 -1.49 -4.11 -7.28
C VAL A 17 -0.45 -4.98 -6.57
N ASP A 18 -0.23 -6.20 -7.03
CA ASP A 18 0.74 -7.13 -6.43
C ASP A 18 2.16 -6.56 -6.40
N ARG A 19 2.59 -5.91 -7.49
CA ARG A 19 3.88 -5.20 -7.54
C ARG A 19 3.92 -4.04 -6.54
N ALA A 20 2.84 -3.26 -6.42
CA ALA A 20 2.77 -2.16 -5.46
C ALA A 20 2.79 -2.66 -4.01
N GLU A 21 2.16 -3.80 -3.72
CA GLU A 21 2.20 -4.43 -2.39
C GLU A 21 3.61 -4.89 -2.02
N LYS A 22 4.33 -5.51 -2.97
CA LYS A 22 5.74 -5.87 -2.79
C LYS A 22 6.60 -4.63 -2.51
N VAL A 23 6.36 -3.53 -3.22
CA VAL A 23 7.07 -2.27 -2.98
C VAL A 23 6.78 -1.71 -1.58
N VAL A 24 5.52 -1.68 -1.13
CA VAL A 24 5.17 -1.24 0.23
C VAL A 24 5.86 -2.11 1.28
N LYS A 25 5.85 -3.43 1.09
CA LYS A 25 6.53 -4.36 2.01
C LYS A 25 8.04 -4.07 2.10
N GLU A 26 8.69 -3.83 0.97
CA GLU A 26 10.12 -3.50 0.95
C GLU A 26 10.39 -2.14 1.60
N LYS A 27 9.56 -1.12 1.34
CA LYS A 27 9.71 0.20 1.97
C LYS A 27 9.51 0.15 3.49
N ARG A 28 8.57 -0.67 3.98
CA ARG A 28 8.43 -0.94 5.42
C ARG A 28 9.67 -1.59 6.01
N ARG A 29 10.24 -2.58 5.32
CA ARG A 29 11.49 -3.23 5.75
C ARG A 29 12.66 -2.23 5.82
N LEU A 30 12.80 -1.36 4.82
CA LEU A 30 13.84 -0.32 4.82
C LEU A 30 13.63 0.68 5.96
N LEU A 31 12.40 1.11 6.24
CA LEU A 31 12.10 1.98 7.37
C LEU A 31 12.49 1.33 8.70
N GLU A 32 12.18 0.04 8.90
CA GLU A 32 12.57 -0.69 10.12
C GLU A 32 14.09 -0.76 10.29
N ILE A 33 14.83 -1.01 9.20
CA ILE A 33 16.30 -1.03 9.23
C ILE A 33 16.85 0.34 9.64
N GLU A 34 16.32 1.43 9.10
CA GLU A 34 16.77 2.77 9.47
C GLU A 34 16.37 3.16 10.91
N GLN A 35 15.24 2.65 11.41
CA GLN A 35 14.84 2.80 12.80
C GLN A 35 15.73 2.01 13.76
N GLU A 36 16.15 0.79 13.40
CA GLU A 36 17.10 0.02 14.20
C GLU A 36 18.46 0.74 14.29
N LYS A 37 18.98 1.23 13.16
CA LYS A 37 20.20 2.06 13.15
C LYS A 37 20.05 3.31 14.02
N LEU A 38 18.88 3.95 14.00
CA LEU A 38 18.62 5.10 14.86
C LEU A 38 18.70 4.70 16.34
N ARG A 39 18.09 3.58 16.73
CA ARG A 39 18.19 3.05 18.10
C ARG A 39 19.64 2.81 18.49
N GLU A 40 20.43 2.15 17.65
CA GLU A 40 21.85 1.89 17.91
C GLU A 40 22.63 3.19 18.15
N ILE A 41 22.47 4.19 17.27
CA ILE A 41 23.15 5.48 17.40
C ILE A 41 22.67 6.26 18.63
N GLU A 42 21.36 6.22 18.94
CA GLU A 42 20.83 6.83 20.16
C GLU A 42 21.41 6.19 21.43
N THR A 43 21.58 4.86 21.46
CA THR A 43 22.26 4.22 22.59
C THR A 43 23.73 4.63 22.72
N ALA A 44 24.44 4.85 21.59
CA ALA A 44 25.81 5.35 21.61
C ALA A 44 25.87 6.78 22.16
N ARG A 45 24.98 7.66 21.69
CA ARG A 45 24.80 9.03 22.22
C ARG A 45 24.53 9.01 23.71
N ASP A 46 23.61 8.15 24.17
CA ASP A 46 23.23 8.07 25.58
C ASP A 46 24.38 7.62 26.48
N LYS A 47 25.25 6.72 26.01
CA LYS A 47 26.49 6.36 26.73
C LYS A 47 27.39 7.57 26.93
N VAL A 48 27.62 8.36 25.87
CA VAL A 48 28.46 9.58 25.93
C VAL A 48 27.81 10.65 26.81
N LYS A 49 26.49 10.81 26.72
CA LYS A 49 25.70 11.73 27.56
C LYS A 49 25.80 11.35 29.04
N ASN A 50 25.67 10.07 29.36
CA ASN A 50 25.84 9.58 30.73
C ASN A 50 27.26 9.81 31.24
N HIS A 51 28.27 9.58 30.40
CA HIS A 51 29.66 9.89 30.73
C HIS A 51 29.86 11.39 31.01
N TYR A 52 29.29 12.26 30.18
CA TYR A 52 29.31 13.71 30.38
C TYR A 52 28.68 14.12 31.71
N MET A 53 27.49 13.60 32.02
CA MET A 53 26.80 13.85 33.29
C MET A 53 27.60 13.37 34.50
N GLN A 54 28.22 12.19 34.42
CA GLN A 54 29.11 11.68 35.47
C GLN A 54 30.30 12.60 35.69
N LYS A 55 30.93 13.15 34.64
CA LYS A 55 32.07 14.06 34.78
C LYS A 55 31.67 15.40 35.38
N ILE A 56 30.47 15.90 35.08
CA ILE A 56 29.91 17.08 35.75
C ILE A 56 29.66 16.80 37.24
N GLN A 57 29.05 15.65 37.55
CA GLN A 57 28.74 15.28 38.92
C GLN A 57 30.02 15.13 39.76
N GLN A 58 31.05 14.47 39.23
CA GLN A 58 32.36 14.35 39.87
C GLN A 58 33.02 15.72 40.10
N LEU A 59 32.84 16.69 39.19
CA LEU A 59 33.34 18.05 39.40
C LEU A 59 32.55 18.76 40.51
N ARG A 60 31.23 18.57 40.57
CA ARG A 60 30.39 19.17 41.62
C ARG A 60 30.79 18.64 43.01
N GLU A 61 30.95 17.34 43.16
CA GLU A 61 31.42 16.71 44.40
C GLU A 61 32.80 17.27 44.83
N LEU A 62 33.74 17.41 43.89
CA LEU A 62 35.04 18.02 44.15
C LEU A 62 34.98 19.49 44.58
N LEU A 63 34.00 20.24 44.09
CA LEU A 63 33.78 21.62 44.50
C LEU A 63 33.20 21.69 45.91
N ASP A 64 32.29 20.78 46.25
CA ASP A 64 31.69 20.67 47.59
C ASP A 64 32.74 20.26 48.65
N GLU A 65 33.73 19.44 48.28
CA GLU A 65 34.86 19.05 49.13
C GLU A 65 35.88 20.18 49.38
N GLY A 66 35.84 21.28 48.62
CA GLY A 66 36.78 22.40 48.77
C GLY A 66 38.16 22.15 48.18
N THR A 67 38.23 21.86 46.89
CA THR A 67 39.49 21.54 46.18
C THR A 67 40.31 22.76 45.71
N THR A 68 41.46 22.49 45.07
CA THR A 68 42.37 23.50 44.51
C THR A 68 41.93 23.98 43.12
N SER A 69 42.27 25.22 42.77
CA SER A 69 41.93 25.83 41.48
C SER A 69 42.43 25.01 40.28
N ASP A 70 43.62 24.43 40.37
CA ASP A 70 44.23 23.65 39.27
C ASP A 70 43.44 22.37 38.97
N ALA A 71 42.95 21.67 40.00
CA ALA A 71 42.12 20.48 39.84
C ALA A 71 40.78 20.81 39.16
N VAL A 72 40.18 21.96 39.49
CA VAL A 72 38.95 22.46 38.85
C VAL A 72 39.18 22.76 37.36
N LEU A 73 40.30 23.40 37.03
CA LEU A 73 40.64 23.74 35.64
C LEU A 73 40.86 22.49 34.79
N GLN A 74 41.59 21.49 35.30
CA GLN A 74 41.81 20.22 34.60
C GLN A 74 40.50 19.46 34.34
N ARG A 75 39.63 19.37 35.34
CA ARG A 75 38.30 18.75 35.22
C ARG A 75 37.43 19.49 34.20
N LYS A 76 37.42 20.82 34.21
CA LYS A 76 36.71 21.64 33.22
C LYS A 76 37.22 21.40 31.80
N ALA A 77 38.54 21.30 31.60
CA ALA A 77 39.10 20.98 30.28
C ALA A 77 38.61 19.62 29.78
N TYR A 78 38.60 18.61 30.65
CA TYR A 78 38.10 17.28 30.30
C TYR A 78 36.60 17.28 29.97
N ILE A 79 35.77 17.99 30.75
CA ILE A 79 34.33 18.14 30.48
C ILE A 79 34.09 18.77 29.11
N LYS A 80 34.90 19.77 28.71
CA LYS A 80 34.81 20.38 27.38
C LYS A 80 35.09 19.37 26.26
N VAL A 81 36.08 18.49 26.44
CA VAL A 81 36.38 17.43 25.46
C VAL A 81 35.19 16.48 25.32
N VAL A 82 34.61 16.03 26.44
CA VAL A 82 33.43 15.15 26.41
C VAL A 82 32.20 15.86 25.83
N ALA A 83 32.06 17.17 26.03
CA ALA A 83 30.98 17.96 25.42
C ALA A 83 31.08 17.98 23.88
N VAL A 84 32.28 18.08 23.33
CA VAL A 84 32.50 17.99 21.88
C VAL A 84 32.11 16.60 21.35
N GLN A 85 32.51 15.54 22.04
CA GLN A 85 32.11 14.17 21.68
C GLN A 85 30.59 13.99 21.72
N LEU A 86 29.92 14.54 22.73
CA LEU A 86 28.46 14.51 22.81
C LEU A 86 27.81 15.24 21.63
N ALA A 87 28.30 16.42 21.27
CA ALA A 87 27.80 17.16 20.11
C ALA A 87 27.99 16.40 18.78
N GLU A 88 29.13 15.72 18.62
CA GLU A 88 29.38 14.85 17.45
C GLU A 88 28.40 13.67 17.38
N GLU A 89 28.09 13.03 18.51
CA GLU A 89 27.08 11.96 18.57
C GLU A 89 25.67 12.47 18.32
N GLU A 90 25.32 13.65 18.84
CA GLU A 90 24.02 14.29 18.56
C GLU A 90 23.85 14.61 17.08
N GLU A 91 24.91 15.06 16.40
CA GLU A 91 24.89 15.29 14.96
C GLU A 91 24.68 13.98 14.18
N LYS A 92 25.28 12.87 14.61
CA LYS A 92 25.02 11.54 14.02
C LYS A 92 23.56 11.12 14.18
N VAL A 93 22.98 11.33 15.37
CA VAL A 93 21.55 11.07 15.62
C VAL A 93 20.69 11.90 14.68
N ASN A 94 20.98 13.19 14.51
CA ASN A 94 20.20 14.07 13.65
C ASN A 94 20.24 13.61 12.18
N LYS A 95 21.42 13.27 11.66
CA LYS A 95 21.57 12.70 10.30
C LYS A 95 20.79 11.41 10.12
N GLN A 96 20.79 10.54 11.13
CA GLN A 96 20.02 9.31 11.07
C GLN A 96 18.50 9.57 11.13
N LYS A 97 18.05 10.55 11.91
CA LYS A 97 16.63 10.98 11.94
C LYS A 97 16.17 11.51 10.58
N GLU A 98 17.00 12.25 9.86
CA GLU A 98 16.71 12.67 8.50
C GLU A 98 16.55 11.48 7.54
N SER A 99 17.41 10.46 7.69
CA SER A 99 17.33 9.22 6.91
C SER A 99 16.05 8.44 7.19
N VAL A 100 15.67 8.32 8.47
CA VAL A 100 14.38 7.72 8.89
C VAL A 100 13.20 8.51 8.33
N LEU A 101 13.23 9.84 8.39
CA LEU A 101 12.18 10.69 7.84
C LEU A 101 12.05 10.52 6.32
N ALA A 102 13.17 10.43 5.61
CA ALA A 102 13.16 10.17 4.16
C ALA A 102 12.54 8.79 3.85
N ALA A 103 12.93 7.75 4.59
CA ALA A 103 12.35 6.41 4.45
C ALA A 103 10.85 6.38 4.75
N SER A 104 10.39 7.11 5.78
CA SER A 104 8.97 7.24 6.13
C SER A 104 8.17 7.89 5.00
N LYS A 105 8.68 8.99 4.43
CA LYS A 105 8.04 9.66 3.30
C LYS A 105 7.96 8.76 2.06
N GLU A 106 8.97 7.94 1.82
CA GLU A 106 8.96 6.97 0.71
C GLU A 106 7.94 5.84 0.94
N LEU A 107 7.76 5.40 2.19
CA LEU A 107 6.69 4.46 2.55
C LEU A 107 5.31 5.07 2.31
N GLU A 108 5.06 6.28 2.79
CA GLU A 108 3.79 6.98 2.59
C GLU A 108 3.44 7.12 1.09
N LYS A 109 4.42 7.52 0.27
CA LYS A 109 4.24 7.58 -1.20
C LYS A 109 3.89 6.21 -1.78
N ALA A 110 4.52 5.14 -1.31
CA ALA A 110 4.23 3.78 -1.76
C ALA A 110 2.82 3.33 -1.35
N GLU A 111 2.35 3.67 -0.15
CA GLU A 111 1.00 3.35 0.32
C GLU A 111 -0.08 4.11 -0.45
N VAL A 112 0.14 5.41 -0.71
CA VAL A 112 -0.75 6.22 -1.57
C VAL A 112 -0.82 5.63 -2.99
N ASN A 113 0.32 5.20 -3.53
CA ASN A 113 0.38 4.55 -4.83
C ASN A 113 -0.41 3.22 -4.83
N LEU A 114 -0.23 2.38 -3.81
CA LEU A 114 -0.96 1.13 -3.66
C LEU A 114 -2.49 1.37 -3.60
N ALA A 115 -2.93 2.36 -2.81
CA ALA A 115 -4.35 2.73 -2.74
C ALA A 115 -4.90 3.15 -4.11
N LYS A 116 -4.13 3.94 -4.88
CA LYS A 116 -4.49 4.33 -6.25
C LYS A 116 -4.60 3.11 -7.18
N ARG A 117 -3.67 2.16 -7.09
CA ARG A 117 -3.70 0.93 -7.89
C ARG A 117 -4.90 0.04 -7.55
N ARG A 118 -5.22 -0.12 -6.27
CA ARG A 118 -6.42 -0.86 -5.82
C ARG A 118 -7.71 -0.23 -6.32
N LYS A 119 -7.84 1.10 -6.24
CA LYS A 119 -9.00 1.83 -6.79
C LYS A 119 -9.14 1.64 -8.30
N GLU A 120 -8.02 1.60 -9.02
CA GLU A 120 -8.00 1.38 -10.46
C GLU A 120 -8.37 -0.06 -10.85
N GLU A 121 -7.98 -1.05 -10.07
CA GLU A 121 -8.36 -2.46 -10.24
C GLU A 121 -9.85 -2.66 -9.95
N GLU A 122 -10.32 -2.14 -8.81
CA GLU A 122 -11.72 -2.25 -8.39
C GLU A 122 -12.68 -1.63 -9.41
N LYS A 123 -12.32 -0.47 -9.98
CA LYS A 123 -13.11 0.16 -11.05
C LYS A 123 -13.27 -0.77 -12.26
N THR A 124 -12.20 -1.45 -12.67
CA THR A 124 -12.23 -2.37 -13.82
C THR A 124 -12.96 -3.67 -13.47
N ARG A 125 -12.87 -4.11 -12.21
CA ARG A 125 -13.62 -5.26 -11.69
C ARG A 125 -15.14 -4.99 -11.72
N LEU A 126 -15.59 -3.83 -11.25
CA LEU A 126 -17.00 -3.43 -11.29
C LEU A 126 -17.54 -3.37 -12.73
N HIS A 127 -16.78 -2.77 -13.64
CA HIS A 127 -17.15 -2.77 -15.06
C HIS A 127 -17.27 -4.20 -15.61
N LYS A 128 -16.38 -5.13 -15.22
CA LYS A 128 -16.49 -6.53 -15.65
C LYS A 128 -17.81 -7.14 -15.17
N GLU A 129 -18.21 -6.89 -13.93
CA GLU A 129 -19.47 -7.38 -13.38
C GLU A 129 -20.68 -6.83 -14.13
N GLU A 130 -20.68 -5.51 -14.41
CA GLU A 130 -21.73 -4.86 -15.19
C GLU A 130 -21.82 -5.42 -16.63
N TRP A 131 -20.67 -5.63 -17.27
CA TRP A 131 -20.62 -6.19 -18.61
C TRP A 131 -21.14 -7.63 -18.66
N ILE A 132 -20.77 -8.47 -17.68
CA ILE A 132 -21.29 -9.85 -17.60
C ILE A 132 -22.81 -9.82 -17.43
N LYS A 133 -23.32 -8.92 -16.58
CA LYS A 133 -24.76 -8.76 -16.36
C LYS A 133 -25.50 -8.38 -17.64
N GLU A 134 -24.98 -7.43 -18.41
CA GLU A 134 -25.59 -7.03 -19.69
C GLU A 134 -25.44 -8.10 -20.77
N ALA A 135 -24.30 -8.79 -20.83
CA ALA A 135 -24.09 -9.90 -21.77
C ALA A 135 -25.10 -11.04 -21.53
N LEU A 136 -25.37 -11.38 -20.27
CA LEU A 136 -26.37 -12.40 -19.91
C LEU A 136 -27.80 -11.95 -20.26
N LYS A 137 -28.13 -10.67 -20.07
CA LYS A 137 -29.43 -10.12 -20.47
C LYS A 137 -29.60 -10.15 -21.99
N GLU A 138 -28.55 -9.82 -22.73
CA GLU A 138 -28.60 -9.84 -24.20
C GLU A 138 -28.76 -11.26 -24.73
N GLU A 139 -28.02 -12.22 -24.19
CA GLU A 139 -28.17 -13.65 -24.51
C GLU A 139 -29.60 -14.13 -24.22
N ALA A 140 -30.20 -13.70 -23.10
CA ALA A 140 -31.60 -14.01 -22.80
C ALA A 140 -32.60 -13.41 -23.79
N ARG A 141 -32.39 -12.15 -24.24
CA ARG A 141 -33.24 -11.50 -25.25
C ARG A 141 -33.15 -12.17 -26.61
N GLU A 142 -31.95 -12.55 -27.04
CA GLU A 142 -31.76 -13.27 -28.30
C GLU A 142 -32.42 -14.66 -28.24
N ILE A 143 -32.29 -15.38 -27.13
CA ILE A 143 -33.00 -16.66 -26.93
C ILE A 143 -34.52 -16.48 -26.97
N GLU A 144 -35.06 -15.46 -26.30
CA GLU A 144 -36.50 -15.15 -26.32
C GLU A 144 -36.98 -14.84 -27.75
N LYS A 145 -36.25 -14.01 -28.47
CA LYS A 145 -36.54 -13.67 -29.87
C LYS A 145 -36.49 -14.90 -30.79
N GLU A 146 -35.47 -15.75 -30.67
CA GLU A 146 -35.37 -16.99 -31.43
C GLU A 146 -36.54 -17.94 -31.11
N GLN A 147 -36.95 -18.05 -29.84
CA GLN A 147 -38.11 -18.85 -29.43
C GLN A 147 -39.42 -18.34 -30.05
N ASP A 148 -39.62 -17.02 -30.06
CA ASP A 148 -40.78 -16.39 -30.68
C ASP A 148 -40.80 -16.59 -32.19
N GLU A 149 -39.67 -16.39 -32.87
CA GLU A 149 -39.53 -16.64 -34.32
C GLU A 149 -39.81 -18.11 -34.66
N MET A 150 -39.25 -19.05 -33.90
CA MET A 150 -39.54 -20.49 -34.09
C MET A 150 -41.01 -20.82 -33.81
N GLY A 151 -41.60 -20.24 -32.76
CA GLY A 151 -43.02 -20.39 -32.43
C GLY A 151 -43.93 -19.91 -33.56
N GLN A 152 -43.63 -18.75 -34.14
CA GLN A 152 -44.35 -18.20 -35.29
C GLN A 152 -44.18 -19.07 -36.54
N LEU A 153 -42.97 -19.53 -36.85
CA LEU A 153 -42.71 -20.42 -37.99
C LEU A 153 -43.48 -21.75 -37.86
N LEU A 154 -43.45 -22.37 -36.69
CA LEU A 154 -44.21 -23.61 -36.42
C LEU A 154 -45.72 -23.38 -36.57
N HIS A 155 -46.24 -22.24 -36.09
CA HIS A 155 -47.64 -21.88 -36.26
C HIS A 155 -48.01 -21.69 -37.74
N GLN A 156 -47.17 -21.01 -38.51
CA GLN A 156 -47.36 -20.80 -39.96
C GLN A 156 -47.34 -22.13 -40.72
N LEU A 157 -46.42 -23.04 -40.39
CA LEU A 157 -46.34 -24.38 -40.99
C LEU A 157 -47.61 -25.21 -40.69
N ARG A 158 -48.12 -25.16 -39.46
CA ARG A 158 -49.39 -25.83 -39.10
C ARG A 158 -50.57 -25.27 -39.87
N LYS A 159 -50.70 -23.95 -39.98
CA LYS A 159 -51.75 -23.29 -40.79
C LYS A 159 -51.66 -23.65 -42.27
N LYS A 160 -50.45 -23.74 -42.83
CA LYS A 160 -50.24 -24.13 -44.23
C LYS A 160 -50.70 -25.57 -44.47
N LYS A 161 -50.35 -26.51 -43.60
CA LYS A 161 -50.84 -27.90 -43.67
C LYS A 161 -52.37 -27.99 -43.62
N GLN A 162 -53.02 -27.26 -42.71
CA GLN A 162 -54.49 -27.24 -42.60
C GLN A 162 -55.16 -26.70 -43.87
N ARG A 163 -54.57 -25.70 -44.52
CA ARG A 163 -55.06 -25.17 -45.81
C ARG A 163 -54.87 -26.17 -46.95
N GLU A 164 -53.74 -26.88 -46.98
CA GLU A 164 -53.42 -27.88 -48.00
C GLU A 164 -54.25 -29.17 -47.84
N SER A 165 -54.66 -29.53 -46.62
CA SER A 165 -55.49 -30.71 -46.34
C SER A 165 -56.99 -30.50 -46.55
N GLY A 166 -57.44 -29.30 -46.96
CA GLY A 166 -58.82 -29.07 -47.40
C GLY A 166 -59.91 -29.24 -46.34
N GLU A 167 -59.59 -29.25 -45.05
CA GLU A 167 -60.60 -29.20 -43.99
C GLU A 167 -60.97 -27.74 -43.73
N SER A 168 -61.91 -27.24 -44.54
CA SER A 168 -62.77 -26.14 -44.13
C SER A 168 -63.53 -26.63 -42.89
N SER A 169 -63.13 -26.19 -41.70
CA SER A 169 -63.91 -26.40 -40.49
C SER A 169 -65.25 -25.68 -40.68
N SER A 170 -66.25 -26.45 -41.12
CA SER A 170 -67.65 -26.07 -41.05
C SER A 170 -67.95 -25.77 -39.59
N TRP A 171 -68.38 -24.54 -39.34
CA TRP A 171 -69.05 -24.17 -38.09
C TRP A 171 -70.29 -25.05 -37.91
N ASN A 172 -70.44 -25.59 -36.71
CA ASN A 172 -71.68 -25.59 -35.93
C ASN A 172 -71.30 -25.60 -34.45
#